data_AF-M0PC97-F1
#
_entry.id   AF-M0PC97-F1
#
_cell.length_a   1.000
_cell.length_b   1.000
_cell.length_c   1.000
_cell.angle_alpha   90.00
_cell.angle_beta   90.00
_cell.angle_gamma   90.00
#
_symmetry.space_group_name_H-M   'P 1'
#
loop_
_entity.id
_entity.type
_entity.pdbx_description
1 polymer ?
#
loop_
_entity_poly.entity_id
_entity_poly.type
_entity_poly.pdbx_seq_one_letter_code
_entity_poly.pdbx_strand_id
1 'polypeptide(L)' 'MSDSLSDPMRSLVDRLAFLVAGALLGLGLYALDIGGLVAVPFAVIGLLVFGELYLFAAGDD' A
#
# COMPACT_ATOMS: atom_id res chain seq x y z
N MET A 1 8.19 6.71 15.53
CA MET A 1 8.98 5.47 15.77
C MET A 1 9.68 5.02 14.50
N SER A 2 9.05 5.14 13.33
CA SER A 2 9.73 5.03 12.03
C SER A 2 10.90 6.03 11.88
N ASP A 3 10.84 7.17 12.56
CA ASP A 3 11.87 8.22 12.50
C ASP A 3 13.25 7.79 13.01
N SER A 4 13.33 6.72 13.82
CA SER A 4 14.60 6.16 14.30
C SER A 4 15.18 5.08 13.38
N LEU A 5 14.46 4.73 12.30
CA LEU A 5 14.93 3.77 11.29
C LEU A 5 15.80 4.48 10.27
N SER A 6 16.76 3.74 9.69
CA SER A 6 17.52 4.19 8.53
C SER A 6 16.61 4.38 7.32
N ASP A 7 16.96 5.29 6.43
CA ASP A 7 16.14 5.67 5.27
C ASP A 7 15.71 4.46 4.41
N PRO A 8 16.58 3.47 4.09
CA PRO A 8 16.16 2.28 3.33
C PRO A 8 15.14 1.42 4.08
N MET A 9 15.24 1.36 5.40
CA MET A 9 14.33 0.57 6.24
C MET A 9 12.97 1.28 6.35
N ARG A 10 12.98 2.62 6.45
CA ARG A 10 11.75 3.43 6.47
C ARG A 10 10.97 3.28 5.17
N SER A 11 11.64 3.45 4.03
CA SER A 11 11.05 3.23 2.70
C SER A 11 10.39 1.85 2.57
N LEU A 12 11.05 0.80 3.07
CA LEU A 12 10.52 -0.56 3.02
C LEU A 12 9.29 -0.74 3.93
N VAL A 13 9.29 -0.11 5.11
CA VAL A 13 8.14 -0.10 6.03
C VAL A 13 6.97 0.64 5.43
N ASP A 14 7.20 1.77 4.76
CA ASP A 14 6.12 2.55 4.14
C ASP A 14 5.50 1.79 2.96
N ARG A 15 6.33 1.19 2.09
CA ARG A 15 5.85 0.29 1.03
C ARG A 15 5.06 -0.91 1.59
N LEU A 16 5.51 -1.48 2.71
CA LEU A 16 4.78 -2.54 3.41
C LEU A 16 3.44 -2.04 3.96
N ALA A 17 3.37 -0.81 4.49
CA ALA A 17 2.15 -0.22 4.98
C ALA A 17 1.12 -0.06 3.84
N PHE A 18 1.55 0.41 2.66
CA PHE A 18 0.69 0.46 1.47
C PHE A 18 0.24 -0.93 1.01
N LEU A 19 1.13 -1.93 1.03
CA LEU A 19 0.76 -3.32 0.71
C LEU A 19 -0.33 -3.85 1.64
N VAL A 20 -0.16 -3.68 2.95
CA VAL A 20 -1.13 -4.13 3.96
C VAL A 20 -2.44 -3.38 3.81
N ALA A 21 -2.41 -2.06 3.63
CA ALA A 21 -3.60 -1.25 3.42
C ALA A 21 -4.35 -1.67 2.14
N GLY A 22 -3.65 -1.97 1.05
CA GLY A 22 -4.23 -2.47 -0.19
C GLY A 22 -4.89 -3.84 -0.03
N ALA A 23 -4.25 -4.75 0.73
CA ALA A 23 -4.82 -6.06 1.03
C ALA A 23 -6.09 -5.94 1.90
N LEU A 24 -6.09 -5.08 2.92
CA LEU A 24 -7.25 -4.84 3.78
C LEU A 24 -8.41 -4.21 3.00
N LEU A 25 -8.13 -3.19 2.18
CA LEU A 25 -9.13 -2.57 1.31
C LEU A 25 -9.72 -3.59 0.34
N GLY A 26 -8.86 -4.37 -0.32
CA GLY A 26 -9.26 -5.41 -1.25
C GLY A 26 -10.13 -6.49 -0.62
N LEU A 27 -9.78 -6.94 0.59
CA LEU A 27 -10.59 -7.89 1.36
C LEU A 27 -11.95 -7.30 1.74
N GLY A 28 -11.99 -6.02 2.11
CA GLY A 28 -13.25 -5.30 2.36
C GLY A 28 -14.15 -5.25 1.14
N LEU A 29 -13.59 -4.87 -0.02
CA LEU A 29 -14.32 -4.86 -1.30
C LEU A 29 -14.83 -6.25 -1.69
N TYR A 30 -13.99 -7.27 -1.53
CA TYR A 30 -14.40 -8.66 -1.76
C TYR A 30 -15.55 -9.09 -0.84
N ALA A 31 -15.48 -8.75 0.45
CA ALA A 31 -16.54 -9.07 1.42
C ALA A 31 -17.86 -8.34 1.13
N LEU A 32 -17.79 -7.18 0.46
CA LEU A 32 -18.94 -6.42 -0.02
C LEU A 32 -19.45 -6.90 -1.40
N ASP A 33 -18.88 -7.99 -1.94
CA ASP A 33 -19.17 -8.53 -3.28
C ASP A 33 -18.87 -7.55 -4.43
N ILE A 34 -17.94 -6.61 -4.21
CA ILE A 34 -17.51 -5.64 -5.21
C ILE A 34 -16.27 -6.16 -5.92
N GLY A 35 -16.39 -6.46 -7.21
CA GLY A 35 -15.26 -6.85 -8.06
C GLY A 35 -14.79 -8.30 -7.88
N GLY A 36 -15.44 -9.10 -7.03
CA GLY A 36 -15.16 -10.53 -6.85
C GLY A 36 -13.69 -10.83 -6.53
N LEU A 37 -13.21 -12.01 -6.94
CA LEU A 37 -11.86 -12.49 -6.60
C LEU A 37 -10.72 -11.55 -7.05
N VAL A 38 -10.95 -10.72 -8.07
CA VAL A 38 -9.93 -9.79 -8.58
C VAL A 38 -9.85 -8.50 -7.77
N ALA A 39 -10.82 -8.22 -6.89
CA ALA A 39 -10.82 -7.02 -6.07
C ALA A 39 -9.55 -6.87 -5.21
N VAL A 40 -9.07 -7.98 -4.63
CA VAL A 40 -7.88 -8.01 -3.78
C VAL A 40 -6.61 -7.65 -4.54
N PRO A 41 -6.22 -8.36 -5.63
CA PRO A 41 -5.00 -8.01 -6.36
C PRO A 41 -5.06 -6.61 -6.99
N PHE A 42 -6.22 -6.16 -7.47
CA PHE A 42 -6.36 -4.80 -8.01
C PHE A 42 -6.21 -3.72 -6.94
N ALA A 43 -6.80 -3.91 -5.76
CA ALA A 43 -6.64 -2.99 -4.64
C ALA A 43 -5.17 -2.92 -4.19
N VAL A 44 -4.48 -4.05 -4.09
CA VAL A 44 -3.06 -4.10 -3.74
C VAL A 44 -2.21 -3.34 -4.75
N ILE A 45 -2.35 -3.65 -6.04
CA ILE A 45 -1.57 -2.99 -7.09
C ILE A 45 -1.87 -1.49 -7.13
N GLY A 46 -3.16 -1.12 -7.09
CA GLY A 46 -3.58 0.27 -7.11
C GLY A 46 -3.00 1.08 -5.95
N LEU A 47 -3.01 0.50 -4.75
CA LEU A 47 -2.52 1.19 -3.55
C LEU A 47 -0.99 1.24 -3.49
N LEU A 48 -0.28 0.25 -4.03
CA LEU A 48 1.18 0.31 -4.19
C LEU A 48 1.59 1.40 -5.19
N VAL A 49 0.93 1.47 -6.34
CA VAL A 49 1.19 2.53 -7.33
C VAL A 49 0.90 3.91 -6.74
N PHE A 50 -0.22 4.05 -6.03
CA PHE A 50 -0.56 5.30 -5.37
C PHE A 50 0.45 5.67 -4.28
N GLY A 51 0.84 4.69 -3.45
CA GLY A 51 1.82 4.88 -2.39
C GLY A 51 3.19 5.30 -2.93
N GLU A 52 3.64 4.72 -4.03
CA GLU A 52 4.90 5.10 -4.68
C GLU A 52 4.85 6.53 -5.23
N LEU A 53 3.74 6.89 -5.90
CA LEU A 53 3.53 8.27 -6.37
C LEU A 53 3.53 9.27 -5.21
N TYR A 54 2.95 8.89 -4.07
CA TYR A 54 2.93 9.69 -2.86
C TYR A 54 4.34 9.87 -2.27
N LEU A 55 5.11 8.79 -2.11
CA LEU A 55 6.48 8.83 -1.58
C LEU A 55 7.40 9.66 -2.48
N PHE A 56 7.29 9.47 -3.80
CA PHE A 56 8.00 10.28 -4.78
C PHE A 56 7.65 11.78 -4.65
N ALA A 57 6.36 12.11 -4.51
CA ALA A 57 5.92 13.49 -4.32
C ALA A 57 6.36 14.07 -2.97
N ALA A 58 6.51 13.24 -1.94
CA ALA A 58 6.99 13.62 -0.62
C ALA A 58 8.52 13.81 -0.55
N GLY A 59 9.25 13.38 -1.58
CA GLY A 59 10.72 13.48 -1.66
C GLY A 59 11.45 12.47 -0.79
N ASP A 60 10.82 11.33 -0.50
CA ASP A 60 11.35 10.26 0.37
C ASP A 60 12.05 9.14 -0.45
N ASP A 61 12.54 9.48 -1.65
CA ASP A 61 13.21 8.59 -2.61
C ASP A 61 14.55 9.19 -3.12
#